data_AF-A0A564G4T6-F1
#
_entry.id   AF-A0A564G4T6-F1
#
_cell.length_a   1.000
_cell.length_b   1.000
_cell.length_c   1.000
_cell.angle_alpha   90.00
_cell.angle_beta   90.00
_cell.angle_gamma   90.00
#
_symmetry.space_group_name_H-M   'P 1'
#
loop_
_entity.id
_entity.type
_entity.pdbx_description
1 polymer ?
#
loop_
_entity_poly.entity_id
_entity_poly.type
_entity_poly.pdbx_seq_one_letter_code
_entity_poly.pdbx_strand_id
1 'polypeptide(L)'
;MAGDRRLERMERLVRMQEQMRRAAELDLAATRERAAALEADRAALLGSLGEGAFGHLLLEAANRRLRTLATEATELEAQAARQTEALRERGLAGKRAEAMQGRLEEAHAREAERRAILDRLDGIARPRGPDASLP
;
A
#
# COMPACT_ATOMS: atom_id res chain seq x y z
N MET A 1 28.47 9.92 -2.22
CA MET A 1 27.63 11.12 -2.00
C MET A 1 26.41 11.25 -2.92
N ALA A 2 26.51 11.12 -4.26
CA ALA A 2 25.32 11.17 -5.15
C ALA A 2 24.52 9.85 -5.18
N GLY A 3 25.21 8.71 -5.04
CA GLY A 3 24.60 7.38 -4.92
C GLY A 3 23.77 7.22 -3.65
N ASP A 4 24.29 7.67 -2.51
CA ASP A 4 23.61 7.61 -1.20
C ASP A 4 22.28 8.37 -1.24
N ARG A 5 22.29 9.61 -1.75
CA ARG A 5 21.09 10.43 -1.93
C ARG A 5 20.07 9.83 -2.90
N ARG A 6 20.49 8.98 -3.84
CA ARG A 6 19.58 8.26 -4.74
C ARG A 6 18.95 7.07 -4.02
N LEU A 7 19.73 6.34 -3.23
CA LEU A 7 19.26 5.19 -2.44
C LEU A 7 18.24 5.64 -1.38
N GLU A 8 18.56 6.66 -0.59
CA GLU A 8 17.64 7.22 0.41
C GLU A 8 16.31 7.71 -0.21
N ARG A 9 16.36 8.31 -1.41
CA ARG A 9 15.15 8.72 -2.14
C ARG A 9 14.30 7.53 -2.53
N MET A 10 14.92 6.43 -2.94
CA MET A 10 14.23 5.21 -3.31
C MET A 10 13.60 4.53 -2.09
N GLU A 11 14.31 4.45 -0.96
CA GLU A 11 13.75 3.96 0.30
C GLU A 11 12.51 4.75 0.73
N ARG A 12 12.57 6.09 0.65
CA ARG A 12 11.41 6.94 0.93
C ARG A 12 10.24 6.66 -0.02
N LEU A 13 10.51 6.43 -1.30
CA LEU A 13 9.47 6.07 -2.26
C LEU A 13 8.80 4.75 -1.89
N VAL A 14 9.56 3.73 -1.53
CA VAL A 14 9.02 2.42 -1.12
C VAL A 14 8.16 2.56 0.14
N ARG A 15 8.64 3.29 1.16
CA ARG A 15 7.85 3.58 2.38
C ARG A 15 6.54 4.32 2.06
N MET A 16 6.59 5.30 1.16
CA MET A 16 5.40 6.04 0.73
C MET A 16 4.40 5.11 0.02
N GLN A 17 4.87 4.23 -0.88
CA GLN A 17 4.02 3.25 -1.55
C GLN A 17 3.35 2.30 -0.55
N GLU A 18 4.08 1.87 0.48
CA GLU A 18 3.52 1.04 1.55
C GLU A 18 2.44 1.76 2.35
N GLN A 19 2.68 3.02 2.73
CA GLN A 19 1.68 3.85 3.42
C GLN A 19 0.42 4.04 2.57
N MET A 20 0.58 4.32 1.27
CA MET A 20 -0.53 4.44 0.33
C MET A 20 -1.29 3.12 0.17
N ARG A 21 -0.60 1.97 0.22
CA ARG A 21 -1.25 0.65 0.20
C ARG A 21 -2.10 0.45 1.45
N ARG A 22 -1.54 0.68 2.64
CA ARG A 22 -2.25 0.56 3.93
C ARG A 22 -3.48 1.46 3.99
N ALA A 23 -3.39 2.69 3.52
CA ALA A 23 -4.54 3.59 3.44
C ALA A 23 -5.65 3.03 2.54
N ALA A 24 -5.32 2.50 1.36
CA ALA A 24 -6.30 1.86 0.48
C ALA A 24 -6.93 0.59 1.10
N GLU A 25 -6.14 -0.20 1.84
CA GLU A 25 -6.64 -1.38 2.56
C GLU A 25 -7.69 -0.99 3.60
N LEU A 26 -7.42 0.08 4.37
CA LEU A 26 -8.36 0.63 5.35
C LEU A 26 -9.63 1.17 4.68
N ASP A 27 -9.49 1.93 3.59
CA ASP A 27 -10.63 2.47 2.84
C ASP A 27 -11.53 1.36 2.29
N LEU A 28 -10.94 0.28 1.78
CA LEU A 28 -11.67 -0.89 1.28
C LEU A 28 -12.38 -1.64 2.42
N ALA A 29 -11.70 -1.82 3.56
CA ALA A 29 -12.28 -2.44 4.74
C ALA A 29 -13.49 -1.65 5.25
N ALA A 30 -13.38 -0.32 5.34
CA ALA A 30 -14.47 0.55 5.75
C ALA A 30 -15.67 0.51 4.78
N THR A 31 -15.44 0.41 3.46
CA THR A 31 -16.53 0.20 2.49
C THR A 31 -17.21 -1.14 2.68
N ARG A 32 -16.45 -2.21 2.92
CA ARG A 32 -17.00 -3.55 3.14
C ARG A 32 -17.80 -3.65 4.44
N GLU A 33 -17.34 -2.99 5.49
CA GLU A 33 -18.06 -2.90 6.76
C GLU A 33 -19.41 -2.19 6.58
N ARG A 34 -19.42 -1.05 5.86
CA ARG A 34 -20.67 -0.34 5.52
C ARG A 34 -21.62 -1.22 4.69
N ALA A 35 -21.11 -1.98 3.73
CA ALA A 35 -21.92 -2.90 2.94
C ALA A 35 -22.53 -4.03 3.80
N ALA A 36 -21.76 -4.57 4.74
CA ALA A 36 -22.25 -5.59 5.67
C ALA A 36 -23.34 -5.04 6.62
N ALA A 37 -23.16 -3.82 7.13
CA ALA A 37 -24.17 -3.14 7.95
C ALA A 37 -25.47 -2.91 7.18
N LEU A 38 -25.37 -2.46 5.92
CA LEU A 38 -26.52 -2.27 5.06
C LEU A 38 -27.29 -3.58 4.80
N GLU A 39 -26.57 -4.68 4.54
CA GLU A 39 -27.22 -5.98 4.32
C GLU A 39 -27.88 -6.49 5.61
N ALA A 40 -27.31 -6.20 6.79
CA ALA A 40 -27.95 -6.50 8.07
C ALA A 40 -29.25 -5.70 8.26
N ASP A 41 -29.26 -4.40 7.92
CA ASP A 41 -30.46 -3.57 7.95
C ASP A 41 -31.54 -4.09 6.99
N ARG A 42 -31.13 -4.51 5.79
CA ARG A 42 -32.01 -5.12 4.80
C ARG A 42 -32.61 -6.42 5.32
N ALA A 43 -31.80 -7.30 5.91
CA ALA A 43 -32.26 -8.55 6.49
C ALA A 43 -33.25 -8.32 7.65
N ALA A 44 -32.99 -7.34 8.51
CA ALA A 44 -33.90 -6.97 9.61
C ALA A 44 -35.25 -6.45 9.09
N LEU A 45 -35.23 -5.62 8.05
CA LEU A 45 -36.46 -5.12 7.42
C LEU A 45 -37.25 -6.24 6.75
N LEU A 46 -36.58 -7.17 6.06
CA LEU A 46 -37.24 -8.33 5.46
C LEU A 46 -37.80 -9.29 6.52
N GLY A 47 -37.08 -9.49 7.64
CA GLY A 47 -37.54 -10.30 8.76
C GLY A 47 -38.82 -9.76 9.37
N SER A 48 -38.85 -8.47 9.69
CA SER A 48 -40.06 -7.80 10.22
C SER A 48 -41.24 -7.81 9.25
N LEU A 49 -41.00 -7.75 7.93
CA LEU A 49 -42.04 -7.96 6.91
C LEU A 49 -42.60 -9.39 6.92
N GLY A 50 -41.74 -10.39 7.08
CA GLY A 50 -42.14 -11.80 7.14
C GLY A 50 -42.97 -12.16 8.38
N GLU A 51 -42.75 -11.47 9.49
CA GLU A 51 -43.51 -11.65 10.75
C GLU A 51 -44.90 -10.97 10.73
N GLY A 52 -45.25 -10.26 9.66
CA GLY A 52 -46.55 -9.58 9.55
C GLY A 52 -46.66 -8.34 10.43
N ALA A 53 -45.54 -7.75 10.84
CA ALA A 53 -45.50 -6.62 11.79
C ALA A 53 -46.04 -5.29 11.22
N PHE A 54 -46.40 -5.23 9.94
CA PHE A 54 -46.73 -3.98 9.24
C PHE A 54 -48.16 -3.96 8.66
N GLY A 55 -48.92 -2.90 8.97
CA GLY A 55 -50.17 -2.58 8.28
C GLY A 55 -49.93 -2.05 6.84
N HIS A 56 -50.98 -1.94 6.02
CA HIS A 56 -50.85 -1.63 4.59
C HIS A 56 -50.04 -0.36 4.25
N LEU A 57 -50.14 0.71 5.04
CA LEU A 57 -49.36 1.95 4.84
C LEU A 57 -47.85 1.76 5.11
N LEU A 58 -47.50 0.85 6.01
CA LEU A 58 -46.10 0.55 6.36
C LEU A 58 -45.43 -0.35 5.31
N LEU A 59 -46.20 -1.14 4.57
CA LEU A 59 -45.68 -1.95 3.45
C LEU A 59 -45.12 -1.08 2.32
N GLU A 60 -45.78 0.02 1.97
CA GLU A 60 -45.29 0.91 0.92
C GLU A 60 -44.00 1.63 1.35
N ALA A 61 -43.95 2.10 2.60
CA ALA A 61 -42.75 2.70 3.18
C ALA A 61 -41.58 1.69 3.22
N ALA A 62 -41.84 0.45 3.62
CA ALA A 62 -40.84 -0.63 3.63
C ALA A 62 -40.33 -0.95 2.23
N ASN A 63 -41.21 -0.99 1.22
CA ASN A 63 -40.80 -1.20 -0.18
C ASN A 63 -39.90 -0.07 -0.68
N ARG A 64 -40.26 1.19 -0.41
CA ARG A 64 -39.41 2.35 -0.74
C ARG A 64 -38.05 2.24 -0.06
N ARG A 65 -38.00 1.90 1.23
CA ARG A 65 -36.73 1.71 1.96
C ARG A 65 -35.89 0.58 1.39
N LEU A 66 -36.48 -0.57 1.05
CA LEU A 66 -35.77 -1.69 0.41
C LEU A 66 -35.17 -1.29 -0.95
N ARG A 67 -35.88 -0.49 -1.76
CA ARG A 67 -35.34 0.04 -3.02
C ARG A 67 -34.13 0.94 -2.78
N THR A 68 -34.24 1.85 -1.82
CA THR A 68 -33.12 2.73 -1.44
C THR A 68 -31.91 1.91 -0.96
N LEU A 69 -32.11 0.93 -0.08
CA LEU A 69 -31.05 0.02 0.38
C LEU A 69 -30.40 -0.73 -0.79
N ALA A 70 -31.20 -1.22 -1.76
CA ALA A 70 -30.66 -1.90 -2.94
C ALA A 70 -29.79 -0.97 -3.83
N THR A 71 -30.20 0.29 -3.99
CA THR A 71 -29.39 1.30 -4.69
C THR A 71 -28.09 1.58 -3.95
N GLU A 72 -28.15 1.85 -2.65
CA GLU A 72 -26.98 2.08 -1.79
C GLU A 72 -26.01 0.87 -1.79
N ALA A 73 -26.54 -0.36 -1.77
CA ALA A 73 -25.74 -1.59 -1.88
C ALA A 73 -24.97 -1.65 -3.21
N THR A 74 -25.65 -1.36 -4.32
CA THR A 74 -25.04 -1.34 -5.66
C THR A 74 -23.92 -0.31 -5.75
N GLU A 75 -24.10 0.87 -5.13
CA GLU A 75 -23.09 1.92 -5.08
C GLU A 75 -21.86 1.50 -4.26
N LEU A 76 -22.08 0.86 -3.11
CA LEU A 76 -21.00 0.34 -2.26
C LEU A 76 -20.23 -0.80 -2.93
N GLU A 77 -20.92 -1.70 -3.64
CA GLU A 77 -20.27 -2.75 -4.45
C GLU A 77 -19.40 -2.15 -5.55
N ALA A 78 -19.92 -1.17 -6.28
CA ALA A 78 -19.16 -0.47 -7.32
C ALA A 78 -17.96 0.29 -6.72
N GLN A 79 -18.12 0.88 -5.53
CA GLN A 79 -17.02 1.52 -4.80
C GLN A 79 -15.95 0.50 -4.39
N ALA A 80 -16.34 -0.63 -3.81
CA ALA A 80 -15.43 -1.68 -3.39
C ALA A 80 -14.67 -2.29 -4.58
N ALA A 81 -15.31 -2.43 -5.74
CA ALA A 81 -14.65 -2.87 -6.97
C ALA A 81 -13.57 -1.88 -7.42
N ARG A 82 -13.88 -0.57 -7.45
CA ARG A 82 -12.90 0.48 -7.77
C ARG A 82 -11.72 0.50 -6.79
N GLN A 83 -12.00 0.37 -5.49
CA GLN A 83 -10.98 0.33 -4.45
C GLN A 83 -10.10 -0.92 -4.55
N THR A 84 -10.68 -2.06 -4.92
CA THR A 84 -9.94 -3.31 -5.14
C THR A 84 -8.97 -3.18 -6.31
N GLU A 85 -9.40 -2.58 -7.42
CA GLU A 85 -8.51 -2.35 -8.56
C GLU A 85 -7.40 -1.36 -8.20
N ALA A 86 -7.74 -0.25 -7.53
CA ALA A 86 -6.74 0.70 -7.05
C ALA A 86 -5.70 0.07 -6.10
N LEU A 87 -6.13 -0.86 -5.23
CA LEU A 87 -5.23 -1.60 -4.34
C LEU A 87 -4.31 -2.53 -5.14
N ARG A 88 -4.83 -3.19 -6.17
CA ARG A 88 -4.04 -4.03 -7.08
C ARG A 88 -2.98 -3.21 -7.81
N GLU A 89 -3.35 -2.07 -8.38
CA GLU A 89 -2.43 -1.15 -9.06
C GLU A 89 -1.33 -0.65 -8.13
N ARG A 90 -1.69 -0.25 -6.90
CA ARG A 90 -0.73 0.15 -5.86
C ARG A 90 0.20 -0.99 -5.47
N GLY A 91 -0.32 -2.22 -5.35
CA GLY A 91 0.50 -3.40 -5.10
C GLY A 91 1.54 -3.64 -6.20
N LEU A 92 1.16 -3.46 -7.47
CA LEU A 92 2.10 -3.54 -8.59
C LEU A 92 3.11 -2.40 -8.59
N ALA A 93 2.70 -1.18 -8.26
CA ALA A 93 3.60 -0.03 -8.13
C ALA A 93 4.63 -0.23 -7.01
N GLY A 94 4.20 -0.75 -5.85
CA GLY A 94 5.07 -1.12 -4.73
C GLY A 94 6.12 -2.16 -5.15
N LYS A 95 5.69 -3.26 -5.78
CA LYS A 95 6.62 -4.30 -6.28
C LYS A 95 7.65 -3.74 -7.26
N ARG A 96 7.25 -2.82 -8.15
CA ARG A 96 8.18 -2.15 -9.06
C ARG A 96 9.19 -1.27 -8.32
N ALA A 97 8.75 -0.55 -7.29
CA ALA A 97 9.62 0.28 -6.47
C ALA A 97 10.63 -0.56 -5.67
N GLU A 98 10.18 -1.66 -5.05
CA GLU A 98 11.04 -2.62 -4.34
C GLU A 98 12.10 -3.23 -5.28
N ALA A 99 11.70 -3.66 -6.48
CA ALA A 99 12.65 -4.19 -7.46
C ALA A 99 13.69 -3.14 -7.90
N MET A 100 13.29 -1.87 -8.03
CA MET A 100 14.21 -0.77 -8.36
C MET A 100 15.15 -0.44 -7.20
N GLN A 101 14.67 -0.53 -5.96
CA GLN A 101 15.47 -0.37 -4.75
C GLN A 101 16.56 -1.45 -4.69
N GLY A 102 16.21 -2.73 -4.82
CA GLY A 102 17.18 -3.83 -4.75
C GLY A 102 18.30 -3.68 -5.80
N ARG A 103 17.97 -3.33 -7.05
CA ARG A 103 18.98 -3.06 -8.09
C ARG A 103 19.91 -1.90 -7.73
N LEU A 104 19.39 -0.88 -7.05
CA LEU A 104 20.17 0.29 -6.64
C LEU A 104 21.08 -0.03 -5.44
N GLU A 105 20.58 -0.81 -4.48
CA GLU A 105 21.35 -1.33 -3.35
C GLU A 105 22.54 -2.17 -3.83
N GLU A 106 22.30 -3.11 -4.75
CA GLU A 106 23.37 -3.90 -5.35
C GLU A 106 24.42 -3.04 -6.08
N ALA A 107 23.97 -2.06 -6.86
CA ALA A 107 24.87 -1.16 -7.57
C ALA A 107 25.69 -0.31 -6.60
N HIS A 108 25.07 0.11 -5.50
CA HIS A 108 25.74 0.86 -4.44
C HIS A 108 26.78 0.00 -3.71
N ALA A 109 26.43 -1.23 -3.35
CA ALA A 109 27.34 -2.18 -2.70
C ALA A 109 28.57 -2.48 -3.57
N ARG A 110 28.36 -2.78 -4.86
CA ARG A 110 29.46 -3.03 -5.82
C ARG A 110 30.41 -1.84 -5.95
N GLU A 111 29.85 -0.64 -5.98
CA GLU A 111 30.64 0.58 -6.08
C GLU A 111 31.38 0.90 -4.76
N ALA A 112 30.79 0.61 -3.61
CA ALA A 112 31.45 0.73 -2.31
C ALA A 112 32.61 -0.26 -2.17
N GLU A 113 32.42 -1.52 -2.58
CA GLU A 113 33.46 -2.54 -2.63
C GLU A 113 34.62 -2.13 -3.54
N ARG A 114 34.30 -1.66 -4.75
CA ARG A 114 35.30 -1.16 -5.71
C ARG A 114 36.14 -0.02 -5.12
N ARG A 115 35.51 0.95 -4.45
CA ARG A 115 36.23 2.05 -3.79
C ARG A 115 37.14 1.53 -2.67
N ALA A 116 36.63 0.65 -1.82
CA ALA A 116 37.43 0.06 -0.74
C ALA A 116 38.67 -0.69 -1.26
N ILE A 117 38.55 -1.38 -2.40
CA ILE A 117 39.69 -2.05 -3.06
C ILE A 117 40.70 -1.02 -3.57
N LEU A 118 40.24 0.03 -4.26
CA LEU A 118 41.11 1.10 -4.77
C LEU A 118 41.83 1.82 -3.63
N ASP A 119 41.12 2.18 -2.56
CA ASP A 119 41.69 2.83 -1.38
C ASP A 119 42.78 1.96 -0.73
N ARG A 120 42.59 0.63 -0.71
CA ARG A 120 43.59 -0.32 -0.21
C ARG A 120 44.82 -0.40 -1.12
N LEU A 121 44.64 -0.38 -2.45
CA LEU A 121 45.75 -0.38 -3.40
C LEU A 121 46.55 0.92 -3.33
N ASP A 122 45.88 2.07 -3.21
CA ASP A 122 46.52 3.37 -3.03
C ASP A 122 47.33 3.42 -1.72
N GLY A 123 46.80 2.80 -0.65
CA GLY A 123 47.53 2.64 0.61
C GLY A 123 48.80 1.78 0.49
N ILE A 124 48.84 0.82 -0.42
CA ILE A 124 50.01 -0.02 -0.71
C ILE A 124 51.01 0.71 -1.62
N ALA A 125 50.51 1.48 -2.59
CA ALA A 125 51.33 2.21 -3.56
C ALA A 125 51.96 3.50 -2.99
N ARG A 126 51.48 3.99 -1.84
CA ARG A 126 52.14 5.11 -1.12
C ARG A 126 53.52 4.68 -0.66
N PRO A 127 54.60 5.39 -1.07
CA PRO A 127 55.93 5.14 -0.53
C PRO A 127 55.87 5.29 0.99
N ARG A 128 56.39 4.30 1.73
CA ARG A 128 56.78 4.54 3.12
C ARG A 128 57.75 5.72 3.07
N GLY A 129 57.40 6.83 3.71
CA GLY A 129 58.32 7.94 3.88
C GLY A 129 59.66 7.44 4.46
N PRO A 130 60.77 8.14 4.21
CA PRO A 130 62.11 7.63 4.50
C PRO A 130 62.16 7.10 5.94
N ASP A 131 62.59 5.84 6.08
CA ASP A 131 62.81 5.16 7.35
C ASP A 131 63.56 6.08 8.31
N ALA A 132 62.84 6.64 9.27
CA ALA A 132 63.42 7.24 10.45
C ALA A 132 63.80 6.12 11.43
N SER A 133 64.66 5.19 11.02
CA SER A 133 65.39 4.28 11.91
C SER A 133 66.45 3.49 11.14
N LEU A 134 67.69 3.97 11.15
CA LEU A 134 68.90 3.15 11.28
C LEU A 134 69.93 3.98 12.08
N PRO A 135 70.71 3.37 13.00
CA PRO A 135 71.54 4.06 14.00
C PRO A 135 72.73 4.83 13.41
#